data_AF-A0A4Y8C8T7-F1
#
_entry.id   AF-A0A4Y8C8T7-F1
#
_cell.length_a   1.000
_cell.length_b   1.000
_cell.length_c   1.000
_cell.angle_alpha   90.00
_cell.angle_beta   90.00
_cell.angle_gamma   90.00
#
_symmetry.space_group_name_H-M   'P 1'
#
loop_
_entity.id
_entity.type
_entity.pdbx_description
1 polymer ?
#
loop_
_entity_poly.entity_id
_entity_poly.type
_entity_poly.pdbx_seq_one_letter_code
_entity_poly.pdbx_strand_id
1 'polypeptide(L)'
;GNQARVNDGAVVFSTSTRNFDNRMGIGAKVYLGSAELAAVCAILGKIPSKEEYLQIVSEKLSDEHKANIYRYLNFNEIENFKLEN
;
A
#
# COMPACT_ATOMS: atom_id res chain seq x y z
N GLY A 1 13.29 4.45 7.58
CA GLY A 1 14.17 3.62 8.42
C GLY A 1 15.44 4.35 8.82
N ASN A 2 16.20 4.88 7.86
CA ASN A 2 17.43 5.66 8.09
C ASN A 2 17.22 7.18 8.05
N GLN A 3 16.02 7.64 7.69
CA GLN A 3 15.61 9.05 7.71
C GLN A 3 14.29 9.16 8.47
N ALA A 4 13.15 9.28 7.77
CA ALA A 4 11.84 9.23 8.39
C ALA A 4 11.60 7.88 9.08
N ARG A 5 10.99 7.95 10.26
CA ARG A 5 10.62 6.82 11.11
C ARG A 5 9.20 7.01 11.61
N VAL A 6 8.53 5.90 11.91
CA VAL A 6 7.23 5.93 12.61
C VAL A 6 7.44 6.22 14.09
N ASN A 7 6.37 6.61 14.77
CA ASN A 7 6.40 6.79 16.22
C ASN A 7 6.85 5.51 16.93
N ASP A 8 7.52 5.67 18.05
CA ASP A 8 7.97 4.53 18.85
C ASP A 8 6.79 3.73 19.39
N GLY A 9 6.93 2.39 19.39
CA GLY A 9 5.88 1.47 19.81
C GLY A 9 4.68 1.36 18.86
N ALA A 10 4.68 2.06 17.73
CA ALA A 10 3.56 2.06 16.80
C ALA A 10 3.29 0.68 16.19
N VAL A 11 2.01 0.42 15.91
CA VAL A 11 1.59 -0.72 15.07
C VAL A 11 1.44 -0.23 13.64
N VAL A 12 2.12 -0.89 12.71
CA VAL A 12 2.22 -0.45 11.31
C VAL A 12 1.84 -1.61 10.40
N PHE A 13 1.01 -1.32 9.40
CA PHE A 13 0.85 -2.17 8.22
C PHE A 13 1.65 -1.57 7.07
N SER A 14 2.47 -2.38 6.38
CA SER A 14 3.42 -1.89 5.38
C SER A 14 3.45 -2.77 4.13
N THR A 15 3.61 -2.13 2.97
CA THR A 15 3.89 -2.78 1.68
C THR A 15 5.39 -2.93 1.40
N SER A 16 6.23 -2.64 2.40
CA SER A 16 7.67 -2.81 2.29
C SER A 16 8.09 -4.28 2.24
N THR A 17 9.36 -4.53 1.99
CA THR A 17 9.89 -5.89 1.87
C THR A 17 10.36 -6.50 3.19
N ARG A 18 10.46 -5.72 4.28
CA ARG A 18 11.10 -6.14 5.53
C ARG A 18 10.47 -5.49 6.76
N ASN A 19 10.21 -6.30 7.78
CA ASN A 19 9.62 -5.89 9.06
C ASN A 19 10.48 -6.24 10.29
N PHE A 20 11.80 -6.38 10.13
CA PHE A 20 12.71 -6.64 11.25
C PHE A 20 12.56 -5.59 12.36
N ASP A 21 12.82 -6.01 13.60
CA ASP A 21 12.73 -5.14 14.77
C ASP A 21 13.50 -3.82 14.56
N ASN A 22 12.90 -2.71 15.00
CA ASN A 22 13.43 -1.37 14.93
C ASN A 22 13.67 -0.80 13.51
N ARG A 23 13.31 -1.53 12.44
CA ARG A 23 13.53 -1.11 11.05
C ARG A 23 12.79 0.16 10.66
N MET A 24 11.52 0.28 11.06
CA MET A 24 10.68 1.44 10.74
C MET A 24 10.58 2.46 11.88
N GLY A 25 10.72 2.03 13.13
CA GLY A 25 10.64 2.85 14.36
C GLY A 25 11.00 2.00 15.57
N ILE A 26 11.39 2.60 16.71
CA ILE A 26 11.83 1.81 17.87
C ILE A 26 10.64 1.09 18.48
N GLY A 27 10.75 -0.21 18.72
CA GLY A 27 9.67 -1.02 19.30
C GLY A 27 8.41 -1.12 18.43
N ALA A 28 8.47 -0.70 17.17
CA ALA A 28 7.32 -0.75 16.27
C ALA A 28 7.00 -2.21 15.87
N LYS A 29 5.71 -2.56 15.87
CA LYS A 29 5.21 -3.85 15.37
C LYS A 29 4.76 -3.67 13.93
N VAL A 30 5.47 -4.28 12.99
CA VAL A 30 5.24 -4.08 11.56
C VAL A 30 4.71 -5.36 10.91
N TYR A 31 3.55 -5.27 10.27
CA TYR A 31 2.90 -6.33 9.50
C TYR A 31 3.03 -6.03 8.01
N LEU A 32 3.36 -7.04 7.21
CA LEU A 32 3.53 -6.89 5.76
C LEU A 32 2.32 -7.42 5.00
N GLY A 33 1.94 -6.74 3.92
CA GLY A 33 0.89 -7.20 3.02
C GLY A 33 0.72 -6.33 1.78
N SER A 34 -0.35 -6.58 1.01
CA SER A 34 -0.60 -5.87 -0.26
C SER A 34 -1.03 -4.42 -0.06
N ALA A 35 -0.96 -3.63 -1.13
CA ALA A 35 -1.39 -2.23 -1.12
C ALA A 35 -2.89 -2.09 -0.87
N GLU A 36 -3.72 -2.99 -1.42
CA GLU A 36 -5.16 -3.01 -1.20
C GLU A 36 -5.49 -3.26 0.27
N LEU A 37 -4.85 -4.26 0.88
CA LEU A 37 -5.07 -4.55 2.31
C LEU A 37 -4.55 -3.41 3.20
N ALA A 38 -3.42 -2.79 2.84
CA ALA A 38 -2.92 -1.61 3.54
C ALA A 38 -3.91 -0.44 3.49
N ALA A 39 -4.54 -0.20 2.33
CA ALA A 39 -5.58 0.81 2.19
C ALA A 39 -6.82 0.50 3.04
N VAL A 40 -7.27 -0.76 3.09
CA VAL A 40 -8.36 -1.18 3.97
C VAL A 40 -8.01 -0.99 5.45
N CYS A 41 -6.80 -1.37 5.87
CA CYS A 41 -6.31 -1.13 7.23
C CYS A 41 -6.28 0.36 7.58
N ALA A 42 -5.92 1.23 6.62
CA ALA A 42 -5.90 2.68 6.83
C ALA A 42 -7.31 3.27 6.97
N ILE A 43 -8.30 2.75 6.22
CA ILE A 43 -9.71 3.17 6.33
C ILE A 43 -10.30 2.75 7.67
N LEU A 44 -10.02 1.51 8.12
CA LEU A 44 -10.64 0.95 9.32
C LEU A 44 -9.87 1.23 10.62
N GLY A 45 -8.59 1.58 10.54
CA GLY A 45 -7.71 1.74 11.70
C GLY A 45 -7.33 0.42 12.40
N LYS A 46 -7.61 -0.73 11.78
CA LYS A 46 -7.33 -2.09 12.30
C LYS A 46 -7.07 -3.06 11.15
N ILE A 47 -6.47 -4.22 11.44
CA ILE A 47 -6.43 -5.34 10.50
C ILE A 47 -7.87 -5.89 10.35
N PRO A 48 -8.43 -5.93 9.13
CA PRO A 48 -9.81 -6.36 8.90
C PRO A 48 -9.99 -7.88 9.05
N SER A 49 -11.24 -8.32 9.20
CA SER A 49 -11.63 -9.70 8.88
C SER A 49 -11.59 -9.94 7.36
N LYS A 50 -11.65 -11.20 6.96
CA LYS A 50 -11.74 -11.56 5.53
C LYS A 50 -12.98 -10.97 4.88
N GLU A 51 -14.11 -10.99 5.59
CA GLU A 51 -15.40 -10.49 5.12
C GLU A 51 -15.38 -8.97 4.97
N GLU A 52 -14.87 -8.24 5.97
CA GLU A 52 -14.68 -6.78 5.90
C GLU A 52 -13.79 -6.38 4.72
N TYR A 53 -12.69 -7.11 4.51
CA TYR A 53 -11.78 -6.88 3.39
C TYR A 53 -12.47 -7.09 2.03
N LEU A 54 -13.12 -8.24 1.84
CA LEU A 54 -13.77 -8.57 0.57
C LEU A 54 -14.90 -7.59 0.25
N GLN A 55 -15.67 -7.17 1.25
CA GLN A 55 -16.72 -6.17 1.07
C GLN A 55 -16.16 -4.83 0.56
N ILE A 56 -15.15 -4.27 1.25
CA ILE A 56 -14.59 -2.97 0.87
C ILE A 56 -13.88 -3.04 -0.49
N VAL A 57 -13.10 -4.09 -0.73
CA VAL A 57 -12.36 -4.24 -1.98
C VAL A 57 -13.29 -4.45 -3.16
N SER A 58 -14.32 -5.29 -3.05
CA SER A 58 -15.28 -5.52 -4.14
C SER A 58 -16.08 -4.27 -4.50
N GLU A 59 -16.40 -3.42 -3.52
CA GLU A 59 -17.07 -2.14 -3.77
C GLU A 59 -16.18 -1.16 -4.53
N LYS A 60 -14.88 -1.08 -4.20
CA LYS A 60 -13.96 -0.09 -4.78
C LYS A 60 -13.26 -0.56 -6.06
N LEU A 61 -13.02 -1.85 -6.21
CA LEU A 61 -12.30 -2.48 -7.32
C LEU A 61 -13.24 -3.36 -8.17
N SER A 62 -14.24 -2.74 -8.80
CA SER A 62 -15.04 -3.42 -9.84
C SER A 62 -14.16 -3.81 -11.03
N ASP A 63 -14.57 -4.83 -11.79
CA ASP A 63 -13.76 -5.32 -12.93
C ASP A 63 -13.54 -4.23 -14.00
N GLU A 64 -14.51 -3.32 -14.17
CA GLU A 64 -14.38 -2.15 -15.04
C GLU A 64 -13.30 -1.17 -14.53
N HIS A 65 -13.27 -0.89 -13.23
CA HIS A 65 -12.28 0.02 -12.65
C HIS A 65 -10.87 -0.57 -12.63
N LYS A 66 -10.73 -1.90 -12.45
CA LYS A 66 -9.43 -2.58 -12.40
C LYS A 66 -8.58 -2.33 -13.65
N ALA A 67 -9.19 -2.32 -14.84
CA ALA A 67 -8.49 -2.08 -16.09
C ALA A 67 -7.83 -0.68 -16.14
N ASN A 68 -8.49 0.31 -15.55
CA ASN A 68 -7.98 1.68 -15.49
C ASN A 68 -6.98 1.89 -14.33
N ILE A 69 -7.18 1.19 -13.21
CA ILE A 69 -6.33 1.31 -12.00
C ILE A 69 -4.99 0.60 -12.21
N TYR A 70 -4.99 -0.61 -12.75
CA TYR A 70 -3.78 -1.44 -12.90
C TYR A 70 -3.09 -1.24 -14.26
N ARG A 71 -2.94 0.02 -14.69
CA ARG A 71 -2.20 0.38 -15.90
C ARG A 71 -0.77 0.76 -15.56
N TYR A 72 0.20 0.06 -16.16
CA TYR A 72 1.61 0.41 -16.04
C TYR A 72 1.94 1.69 -16.83
N LEU A 73 3.00 2.38 -16.40
CA LEU A 73 3.52 3.54 -17.11
C LEU A 73 4.42 3.10 -18.27
N ASN A 74 3.87 3.09 -19.48
CA ASN A 74 4.58 2.74 -20.71
C ASN A 74 4.90 4.01 -21.50
N PHE A 75 6.12 4.55 -21.39
CA PHE A 75 6.51 5.80 -22.07
C PHE A 75 6.38 5.75 -23.59
N ASN A 76 6.52 4.57 -24.20
CA ASN A 76 6.34 4.36 -25.64
C ASN A 76 4.89 4.48 -26.12
N GLU A 77 3.90 4.42 -25.22
CA GLU A 77 2.47 4.57 -25.52
C GLU A 77 1.97 5.99 -25.26
N ILE A 78 2.82 6.85 -24.68
CA ILE A 78 2.49 8.25 -24.39
C ILE A 78 2.85 9.09 -25.61
N GLU A 79 1.84 9.69 -26.21
CA GLU A 79 2.01 10.59 -27.34
C GLU A 79 2.91 11.77 -26.97
N ASN A 80 3.90 12.07 -27.82
CA ASN A 80 4.85 13.18 -27.65
C ASN A 80 5.74 13.11 -26.40
N PHE A 81 5.91 11.94 -25.76
CA PHE A 81 6.87 11.80 -24.66
C PHE A 81 8.31 12.07 -25.14
N LYS A 82 8.98 13.03 -24.50
CA LYS A 82 10.38 13.38 -24.72
C LYS A 82 11.07 13.59 -23.38
N LEU A 83 12.33 13.16 -23.30
CA LEU A 83 13.20 13.53 -22.18
C LEU A 83 13.65 14.98 -22.43
N GLU A 84 13.36 15.87 -21.49
CA GLU A 84 13.98 17.20 -21.47
C GLU A 84 15.42 17.05 -20.95
N ASN A 85 16.38 17.65 -21.65
CA ASN A 85 17.79 17.71 -21.27
C ASN A 85 18.08 18.98 -20.48
#